data_AF-A0A0R0MBZ9-F1
#
_entry.id   AF-A0A0R0MBZ9-F1
#
_cell.length_a   1.000
_cell.length_b   1.000
_cell.length_c   1.000
_cell.angle_alpha   90.00
_cell.angle_beta   90.00
_cell.angle_gamma   90.00
#
_symmetry.space_group_name_H-M   'P 1'
#
loop_
_entity.id
_entity.type
_entity.pdbx_description
1 polymer ?
#
loop_
_entity_poly.entity_id
_entity_poly.type
_entity_poly.pdbx_seq_one_letter_code
_entity_poly.pdbx_strand_id
1 'polypeptide(L)'
;MKGLPVKFQFVVLGVIVAVMVGIINHGVTIAVPPLTEDIPEEILRTEIITIGRSPIDGKILTASEYAELEEQLRTIPPRKLSPRLRHTVFLLRMRRILLQIFPFLDI
;
A
#
# COMPACT_ATOMS: atom_id res chain seq x y z
N MET A 1 40.09 14.08 -42.95
CA MET A 1 39.52 12.96 -42.16
C MET A 1 38.24 12.51 -42.85
N LYS A 2 38.25 11.40 -43.59
CA LYS A 2 37.09 10.94 -44.36
C LYS A 2 36.04 10.38 -43.38
N GLY A 3 34.84 10.95 -43.41
CA GLY A 3 33.71 10.47 -42.62
C GLY A 3 33.36 9.03 -43.00
N LEU A 4 33.04 8.24 -41.99
CA LEU A 4 32.61 6.85 -42.11
C LEU A 4 31.30 6.78 -42.92
N PRO A 5 31.09 5.79 -43.80
CA PRO A 5 29.89 5.73 -44.62
C PRO A 5 28.65 5.63 -43.74
N VAL A 6 27.59 6.37 -44.09
CA VAL A 6 26.35 6.50 -43.30
C VAL A 6 25.76 5.14 -42.90
N LYS A 7 25.84 4.14 -43.78
CA LYS A 7 25.40 2.76 -43.52
C LYS A 7 26.14 2.11 -42.33
N PHE A 8 27.44 2.39 -42.19
CA PHE A 8 28.25 1.87 -41.09
C PHE A 8 27.91 2.58 -39.77
N GLN A 9 27.55 3.87 -39.80
CA GLN A 9 27.11 4.61 -38.62
C GLN A 9 25.82 4.01 -38.03
N PHE A 10 24.86 3.62 -38.88
CA PHE A 10 23.63 2.96 -38.43
C PHE A 10 23.87 1.59 -37.79
N VAL A 11 24.82 0.81 -38.30
CA VAL A 11 25.19 -0.48 -37.71
C VAL A 11 25.82 -0.29 -36.33
N VAL A 12 26.74 0.67 -36.20
CA VAL A 12 27.36 1.00 -34.91
C VAL A 12 26.32 1.47 -33.90
N LEU A 13 25.38 2.34 -34.31
CA LEU A 13 24.29 2.80 -33.46
C LEU A 13 23.41 1.64 -32.99
N GLY A 14 23.07 0.71 -33.88
CA GLY A 14 22.27 -0.47 -33.54
C GLY A 14 22.94 -1.38 -32.51
N VAL A 15 24.25 -1.60 -32.66
CA VAL A 15 25.03 -2.40 -31.70
C VAL A 15 25.08 -1.72 -30.33
N ILE A 16 25.28 -0.40 -30.28
CA ILE A 16 25.29 0.37 -29.03
C ILE A 16 23.93 0.26 -28.32
N VAL A 17 22.83 0.43 -29.05
CA VAL A 17 21.48 0.32 -28.50
C VAL A 17 21.22 -1.09 -27.96
N ALA A 18 21.61 -2.13 -28.69
CA ALA A 18 21.42 -3.52 -28.25
C ALA A 18 22.17 -3.83 -26.95
N VAL A 19 23.42 -3.37 -26.83
CA VAL A 19 24.21 -3.53 -25.60
C VAL A 19 23.57 -2.77 -24.44
N MET A 20 23.10 -1.55 -24.70
CA MET A 20 22.47 -0.72 -23.67
C MET A 20 21.17 -1.35 -23.14
N VAL A 21 20.35 -1.92 -24.02
CA VAL A 21 19.13 -2.65 -23.62
C VAL A 21 19.47 -3.91 -22.82
N GLY A 22 20.52 -4.65 -23.18
CA GLY A 22 20.96 -5.84 -22.45
C GLY A 22 21.41 -5.53 -21.01
N ILE A 23 22.09 -4.40 -20.80
CA ILE A 23 22.53 -3.96 -19.47
C ILE A 23 21.34 -3.51 -18.61
N ILE A 24 20.39 -2.76 -19.18
CA ILE A 24 19.22 -2.26 -18.45
C ILE A 24 18.30 -3.41 -18.01
N ASN A 25 18.22 -4.49 -18.79
CA ASN A 25 17.39 -5.66 -18.48
C ASN A 25 17.98 -6.59 -17.41
N HIS A 26 19.25 -6.41 -17.02
CA HIS A 26 19.80 -7.13 -15.86
C HIS A 26 19.34 -6.45 -14.57
N GLY A 27 18.14 -6.81 -14.12
CA GLY A 27 17.64 -6.46 -12.80
C GLY A 27 18.61 -6.98 -11.73
N VAL A 28 19.35 -6.07 -11.10
CA VAL A 28 20.16 -6.38 -9.92
C VAL A 28 19.20 -6.64 -8.76
N THR A 29 19.00 -7.90 -8.40
CA THR A 29 18.26 -8.28 -7.21
C THR A 29 19.20 -8.25 -6.02
N ILE A 30 18.98 -7.27 -5.13
CA ILE A 30 19.67 -7.25 -3.84
C ILE A 30 18.95 -8.25 -2.94
N ALA A 31 19.57 -9.40 -2.68
CA ALA A 31 19.07 -10.35 -1.71
C ALA A 31 19.11 -9.70 -0.33
N VAL A 32 17.94 -9.41 0.23
CA VAL A 32 17.82 -8.99 1.63
C VAL A 32 18.17 -10.21 2.49
N PRO A 33 19.09 -10.09 3.47
CA PRO A 33 19.37 -11.19 4.38
C PRO A 33 18.08 -11.58 5.14
N PRO A 34 17.82 -12.88 5.36
CA PRO A 34 16.63 -13.30 6.09
C PRO A 34 16.63 -12.64 7.48
N LEU A 35 15.53 -11.95 7.76
CA LEU A 35 15.36 -11.17 8.97
C LEU A 35 15.13 -12.13 10.15
N THR A 36 16.19 -12.34 10.92
CA THR A 36 16.17 -12.71 12.35
C THR A 36 15.75 -14.14 12.67
N GLU A 37 16.45 -14.72 13.65
CA GLU A 37 16.30 -16.04 14.26
C GLU A 37 14.88 -16.61 14.17
N ASP A 38 14.76 -17.83 13.63
CA ASP A 38 13.52 -18.61 13.62
C ASP A 38 13.08 -18.90 15.05
N ILE A 39 12.35 -17.98 15.68
CA ILE A 39 11.73 -18.18 16.98
C ILE A 39 10.66 -19.26 16.78
N PRO A 40 10.75 -20.39 17.50
CA PRO A 40 9.79 -21.48 17.34
C PRO A 40 8.37 -21.04 17.69
N GLU A 41 7.39 -21.59 16.97
CA GLU A 41 5.97 -21.22 17.10
C GLU A 41 5.42 -21.48 18.50
N GLU A 42 5.97 -22.47 19.21
CA GLU A 42 5.61 -22.79 20.59
C GLU A 42 5.96 -21.64 21.54
N ILE A 43 7.07 -20.92 21.29
CA ILE A 43 7.45 -19.73 22.06
C ILE A 43 6.53 -18.57 21.72
N LEU A 44 6.26 -18.32 20.44
CA LEU A 44 5.33 -17.28 19.99
C LEU A 44 3.90 -17.50 20.49
N ARG A 45 3.47 -18.76 20.61
CA ARG A 45 2.16 -19.13 21.15
C ARG A 45 2.05 -18.87 22.65
N THR A 46 3.18 -18.88 23.35
CA THR A 46 3.26 -18.53 24.78
C THR A 46 3.59 -17.07 25.04
N GLU A 47 3.98 -16.31 24.02
CA GLU A 47 4.23 -14.89 24.13
C GLU A 47 2.90 -14.15 24.38
N ILE A 48 2.69 -13.75 25.64
CA ILE A 48 1.60 -12.84 25.98
C ILE A 48 1.97 -11.49 25.38
N ILE A 49 1.33 -11.15 24.25
CA ILE A 49 1.42 -9.83 23.61
C ILE A 49 0.98 -8.79 24.64
N THR A 50 1.95 -8.30 25.40
CA THR A 50 1.73 -7.43 26.55
C THR A 50 1.54 -5.98 26.10
N ILE A 51 1.81 -5.72 24.83
CA ILE A 51 1.93 -4.41 24.25
C ILE A 51 1.10 -4.32 22.96
N GLY A 52 0.01 -3.57 23.02
CA GLY A 52 -0.88 -3.26 21.89
C GLY A 52 -0.74 -1.81 21.44
N ARG A 53 -1.42 -1.44 20.35
CA ARG A 53 -1.55 -0.03 19.95
C ARG A 53 -2.94 0.50 20.27
N SER A 54 -3.01 1.72 20.78
CA SER A 54 -4.26 2.43 21.00
C SER A 54 -5.05 2.57 19.68
N PRO A 55 -6.35 2.21 19.65
CA PRO A 55 -7.21 2.45 18.48
C PRO A 55 -7.42 3.93 18.15
N ILE A 56 -7.08 4.82 19.08
CA ILE A 56 -7.32 6.26 18.98
C ILE A 56 -6.06 6.98 18.50
N ASP A 57 -4.93 6.75 19.19
CA ASP A 57 -3.70 7.52 19.00
C ASP A 57 -2.52 6.70 18.44
N GLY A 58 -2.68 5.38 18.29
CA GLY A 58 -1.60 4.49 17.85
C GLY A 58 -0.44 4.34 18.84
N LYS A 59 -0.55 4.93 20.05
CA LYS A 59 0.41 4.81 21.14
C LYS A 59 0.49 3.38 21.64
N ILE A 60 1.67 3.02 22.10
CA ILE A 60 1.95 1.73 22.73
C ILE A 60 1.22 1.69 24.09
N LEU A 61 0.37 0.69 24.30
CA LEU A 61 -0.43 0.49 25.50
C LEU A 61 -0.21 -0.92 26.04
N THR A 62 -0.22 -1.07 27.36
CA THR A 62 -0.21 -2.38 28.00
C THR A 62 -1.58 -3.05 27.90
N ALA A 63 -1.62 -4.38 28.08
CA ALA A 63 -2.88 -5.15 28.00
C ALA A 63 -3.96 -4.66 28.99
N SER A 64 -3.58 -4.22 30.20
CA SER A 64 -4.50 -3.67 31.19
C SER A 64 -5.05 -2.30 30.77
N GLU A 65 -4.19 -1.40 30.30
CA GLU A 65 -4.59 -0.08 29.80
C GLU A 65 -5.48 -0.19 28.57
N TYR A 66 -5.25 -1.20 27.72
CA TYR A 66 -6.11 -1.48 26.58
C TYR A 66 -7.52 -1.95 27.01
N ALA A 67 -7.61 -2.83 28.01
CA ALA A 67 -8.90 -3.30 28.53
C ALA A 67 -9.73 -2.16 29.13
N GLU A 68 -9.09 -1.27 29.91
CA GLU A 68 -9.73 -0.08 30.46
C GLU A 68 -10.17 0.89 29.35
N LEU A 69 -9.34 1.08 28.31
CA LEU A 69 -9.68 1.92 27.17
C LEU A 69 -10.87 1.34 26.38
N GLU A 70 -10.93 0.02 26.22
CA GLU A 70 -12.04 -0.65 25.55
C GLU A 70 -13.35 -0.46 26.33
N GLU A 71 -13.32 -0.58 27.66
CA GLU A 71 -14.48 -0.35 28.52
C GLU A 71 -14.97 1.10 28.39
N GLN A 72 -14.05 2.08 28.39
CA GLN A 72 -14.39 3.48 28.15
C GLN A 72 -15.01 3.69 26.77
N LEU A 73 -14.45 3.10 25.71
CA LEU A 73 -14.96 3.21 24.34
C LEU A 73 -16.35 2.61 24.17
N ARG A 74 -16.69 1.53 24.89
CA ARG A 74 -18.02 0.91 24.85
C ARG A 74 -19.11 1.81 25.45
N THR A 75 -18.76 2.66 26.42
CA THR A 75 -19.72 3.60 27.02
C THR A 75 -19.99 4.82 26.13
N ILE A 76 -19.07 5.13 25.21
CA ILE A 76 -19.21 6.27 24.31
C ILE A 76 -20.13 5.87 23.14
N PRO A 77 -21.27 6.54 22.94
CA PRO A 77 -22.13 6.23 21.80
C PRO A 77 -21.36 6.48 20.51
N PRO A 78 -21.51 5.63 19.48
CA PRO A 78 -20.78 5.77 18.23
C PRO A 78 -21.01 7.15 17.64
N ARG A 79 -19.92 7.82 17.28
CA ARG A 79 -19.95 9.18 16.74
C ARG A 79 -20.80 9.20 15.47
N LYS A 80 -22.02 9.74 15.56
CA LYS A 80 -22.91 9.85 14.40
C LYS A 80 -22.34 10.89 13.45
N LEU A 81 -22.17 10.52 12.17
CA LEU A 81 -21.82 11.48 11.12
C LEU A 81 -22.84 12.63 11.09
N SER A 82 -22.40 13.84 10.75
CA SER A 82 -23.34 14.97 10.59
C SER A 82 -24.43 14.57 9.58
N PRO A 83 -25.70 14.98 9.79
CA PRO A 83 -26.79 14.63 8.88
C PRO A 83 -26.46 15.00 7.43
N ARG A 84 -25.87 16.18 7.22
CA ARG A 84 -25.41 16.67 5.92
C ARG A 84 -24.44 15.71 5.24
N LEU A 85 -23.41 15.23 5.95
CA LEU A 85 -22.42 14.32 5.39
C LEU A 85 -23.03 12.96 5.03
N ARG A 86 -23.97 12.46 5.85
CA ARG A 86 -24.73 11.23 5.54
C ARG A 86 -25.51 11.37 4.24
N HIS A 87 -26.21 12.50 4.06
CA HIS A 87 -26.93 12.77 2.82
C HIS A 87 -26.00 12.89 1.62
N THR A 88 -24.86 13.58 1.74
CA THR A 88 -23.88 13.68 0.65
C THR A 88 -23.34 12.31 0.24
N VAL A 89 -22.94 11.47 1.20
CA VAL A 89 -22.44 10.11 0.93
C VAL A 89 -23.53 9.26 0.26
N PHE A 90 -24.78 9.38 0.71
CA PHE A 90 -25.91 8.70 0.10
C PHE A 90 -26.11 9.11 -1.37
N LEU A 91 -26.11 10.42 -1.66
CA LEU A 91 -26.26 10.94 -3.02
C LEU A 91 -25.10 10.49 -3.92
N LEU A 92 -23.86 10.47 -3.42
CA LEU A 92 -22.71 9.98 -4.18
C LEU A 92 -22.83 8.49 -4.50
N ARG A 93 -23.29 7.68 -3.54
CA ARG A 93 -23.53 6.25 -3.76
C ARG A 93 -24.64 6.03 -4.80
N MET A 94 -25.71 6.80 -4.74
CA MET A 94 -26.79 6.78 -5.72
C MET A 94 -26.30 7.18 -7.12
N ARG A 95 -25.53 8.28 -7.24
CA ARG A 95 -24.91 8.68 -8.51
C ARG A 95 -24.06 7.56 -9.10
N ARG A 96 -23.24 6.89 -8.26
CA ARG A 96 -22.40 5.79 -8.71
C ARG A 96 -23.21 4.63 -9.29
N ILE A 97 -24.30 4.25 -8.63
CA ILE A 97 -25.22 3.20 -9.12
C ILE A 97 -25.87 3.64 -10.42
N LEU A 98 -26.31 4.90 -10.51
CA LEU A 98 -26.96 5.43 -11.71
C LEU A 98 -26.04 5.40 -12.93
N LEU A 99 -24.78 5.83 -12.77
CA LEU A 99 -23.76 5.79 -13.83
C LEU A 99 -23.36 4.35 -14.21
N GLN A 100 -23.46 3.41 -13.27
CA GLN A 100 -23.19 1.99 -13.54
C GLN A 100 -24.31 1.35 -14.37
N ILE A 101 -25.57 1.71 -14.12
CA ILE A 101 -26.73 1.17 -14.86
C ILE A 101 -26.90 1.89 -16.21
N PHE A 102 -26.63 3.20 -16.23
CA PHE A 102 -26.81 4.05 -17.40
C PHE A 102 -25.50 4.77 -17.73
N PRO A 103 -24.56 4.10 -18.43
CA PRO A 103 -23.23 4.65 -18.74
C PRO A 103 -23.24 5.81 -19.74
N PHE A 104 -24.41 6.20 -20.23
CA PHE A 104 -24.63 7.30 -21.17
C PHE A 104 -25.21 8.55 -20.51
N LEU A 105 -25.50 8.51 -19.20
CA LEU A 105 -25.90 9.69 -18.44
C LEU A 105 -24.66 10.56 -18.18
N ASP A 106 -24.51 11.62 -18.97
CA ASP A 106 -23.40 12.57 -18.91
C ASP A 106 -23.64 13.60 -17.78
N ILE A 107 -23.61 13.14 -16.50
CA ILE A 107 -23.90 13.94 -15.30
C ILE A 107 -22.86 13.78 -14.18
#